data_AF-A0A937T7C6-F1
#
_entry.id   AF-A0A937T7C6-F1
#
_cell.length_a   1.000
_cell.length_b   1.000
_cell.length_c   1.000
_cell.angle_alpha   90.00
_cell.angle_beta   90.00
_cell.angle_gamma   90.00
#
_symmetry.space_group_name_H-M   'P 1'
#
loop_
_entity.id
_entity.type
_entity.pdbx_description
1 polymer ?
#
loop_
_entity_poly.entity_id
_entity_poly.type
_entity_poly.pdbx_seq_one_letter_code
_entity_poly.pdbx_strand_id
1 'polypeptide(L)'
;MTKMMTIRVFGSLYKLLLRLYPRHFRDEFAREMRAVFSESLDQAAKQGILALVGVGLRELLDAPLTLLRVHWISWKKKGKATSGSTARFPPVPSPSLPLPSPDGHESWMQAGLEISLFLSMGVVLVLQTYLPLTWPVSGPLRGMGSINTAILLLSALGFLVGLARGLPRWAYPFGGILLGYGFLAAIRFDMLSFLIASLLAFVVLAVAAAVVNARARPLPPLLRRLGQSIGLDWIGPGYPFASTALCP
;
A
#
# COMPACT_ATOMS: atom_id res chain seq x y z
N MET A 1 -43.88 5.84 -6.53
CA MET A 1 -43.38 5.00 -5.41
C MET A 1 -41.85 4.92 -5.38
N THR A 2 -41.18 4.72 -6.51
CA THR A 2 -39.71 4.62 -6.64
C THR A 2 -38.92 5.80 -6.04
N LYS A 3 -39.35 7.05 -6.23
CA LYS A 3 -38.64 8.24 -5.72
C LYS A 3 -38.41 8.22 -4.19
N MET A 4 -39.43 7.87 -3.41
CA MET A 4 -39.31 7.82 -1.94
C MET A 4 -38.36 6.72 -1.47
N MET A 5 -38.35 5.56 -2.13
CA MET A 5 -37.38 4.50 -1.85
C MET A 5 -35.95 4.97 -2.12
N THR A 6 -35.72 5.62 -3.27
CA THR A 6 -34.39 6.12 -3.64
C THR A 6 -33.83 7.12 -2.63
N ILE A 7 -34.64 8.08 -2.16
CA ILE A 7 -34.21 9.06 -1.15
C ILE A 7 -33.84 8.37 0.17
N ARG A 8 -34.65 7.41 0.64
CA ARG A 8 -34.34 6.64 1.87
C ARG A 8 -33.05 5.85 1.75
N VAL A 9 -32.79 5.25 0.59
CA VAL A 9 -31.55 4.50 0.33
C VAL A 9 -30.34 5.41 0.36
N PHE A 10 -30.37 6.55 -0.36
CA PHE A 10 -29.27 7.50 -0.35
C PHE A 10 -29.02 8.10 1.03
N GLY A 11 -30.07 8.46 1.78
CA GLY A 11 -29.94 8.94 3.16
C GLY A 11 -29.30 7.91 4.10
N SER A 12 -29.64 6.62 3.93
CA SER A 12 -29.05 5.54 4.73
C SER A 12 -27.58 5.29 4.40
N LEU A 13 -27.24 5.29 3.11
CA LEU A 13 -25.86 5.18 2.63
C LEU A 13 -25.00 6.36 3.13
N TYR A 14 -25.51 7.58 3.04
CA TYR A 14 -24.80 8.77 3.52
C TYR A 14 -24.59 8.74 5.04
N LYS A 15 -25.57 8.24 5.81
CA LYS A 15 -25.42 8.03 7.25
C LYS A 15 -24.33 6.99 7.57
N LEU A 16 -24.21 5.94 6.76
CA LEU A 16 -23.12 4.96 6.90
C LEU A 16 -21.77 5.60 6.57
N LEU A 17 -21.70 6.38 5.50
CA LEU A 17 -20.50 7.10 5.08
C LEU A 17 -19.99 8.06 6.17
N LEU A 18 -20.89 8.78 6.84
CA LEU A 18 -20.54 9.65 7.95
C LEU A 18 -19.98 8.90 9.17
N ARG A 19 -20.13 7.57 9.26
CA ARG A 19 -19.44 6.80 10.31
C ARG A 19 -17.93 6.66 10.08
N LEU A 20 -17.45 6.85 8.85
CA LEU A 20 -16.02 6.87 8.53
C LEU A 20 -15.34 8.18 8.95
N TYR A 21 -16.11 9.25 9.21
CA TYR A 21 -15.56 10.51 9.68
C TYR A 21 -15.11 10.42 11.15
N PRO A 22 -14.03 11.12 11.54
CA PRO A 22 -13.59 11.21 12.93
C PRO A 22 -14.71 11.67 13.87
N ARG A 23 -14.74 11.14 15.10
CA ARG A 23 -15.83 11.41 16.07
C ARG A 23 -16.04 12.92 16.32
N HIS A 24 -14.98 13.66 16.63
CA HIS A 24 -15.06 15.10 16.92
C HIS A 24 -15.71 15.90 15.78
N PHE A 25 -15.29 15.65 14.54
CA PHE A 25 -15.84 16.32 13.36
C PHE A 25 -17.29 15.95 13.10
N ARG A 26 -17.63 14.68 13.33
CA ARG A 26 -19.00 14.19 13.18
C ARG A 26 -19.95 14.84 14.19
N ASP A 27 -19.52 15.03 15.42
CA ASP A 27 -20.37 15.59 16.47
C ASP A 27 -20.72 17.07 16.18
N GLU A 28 -19.79 17.79 15.54
CA GLU A 28 -19.97 19.18 15.14
C GLU A 28 -20.76 19.32 13.83
N PHE A 29 -20.37 18.61 12.77
CA PHE A 29 -20.87 18.89 11.41
C PHE A 29 -21.89 17.89 10.85
N ALA A 30 -22.08 16.71 11.47
CA ALA A 30 -22.90 15.67 10.83
C ALA A 30 -24.40 16.01 10.74
N ARG A 31 -24.90 16.95 11.55
CA ARG A 31 -26.28 17.44 11.45
C ARG A 31 -26.45 18.34 10.23
N GLU A 32 -25.55 19.31 10.07
CA GLU A 32 -25.55 20.25 8.96
C GLU A 32 -25.33 19.54 7.62
N MET A 33 -24.35 18.65 7.54
CA MET A 33 -24.10 17.86 6.32
C MET A 33 -25.29 17.02 5.90
N ARG A 34 -26.01 16.42 6.86
CA ARG A 34 -27.23 15.65 6.57
C ARG A 34 -28.36 16.54 6.09
N ALA A 35 -28.52 17.74 6.67
CA ALA A 35 -29.53 18.69 6.25
C ALA A 35 -29.28 19.16 4.81
N VAL A 36 -28.05 19.59 4.50
CA VAL A 36 -27.64 20.01 3.15
C VAL A 36 -27.81 18.88 2.13
N PHE A 37 -27.41 17.65 2.49
CA PHE A 37 -27.59 16.49 1.62
C PHE A 37 -29.07 16.13 1.40
N SER A 38 -29.92 16.21 2.44
CA SER A 38 -31.36 15.98 2.26
C SER A 38 -32.02 17.04 1.39
N GLU A 39 -31.62 18.30 1.55
CA GLU A 39 -32.13 19.40 0.74
C GLU A 39 -31.73 19.26 -0.74
N SER A 40 -30.47 18.86 -1.02
CA SER A 40 -30.02 18.62 -2.39
C SER A 40 -30.74 17.45 -3.06
N LEU A 41 -31.03 16.38 -2.32
CA LEU A 41 -31.86 15.26 -2.81
C LEU A 41 -33.30 15.71 -3.09
N ASP A 42 -33.90 16.53 -2.22
CA ASP A 42 -35.26 17.03 -2.43
C ASP A 42 -35.36 17.96 -3.64
N GLN A 43 -34.37 18.83 -3.86
CA GLN A 43 -34.29 19.67 -5.05
C GLN A 43 -34.10 18.82 -6.32
N ALA A 44 -33.21 17.83 -6.29
CA ALA A 44 -32.99 16.94 -7.43
C ALA A 44 -34.22 16.05 -7.73
N ALA A 45 -34.97 15.63 -6.70
CA ALA A 45 -36.19 14.85 -6.85
C ALA A 45 -37.30 15.60 -7.60
N LYS A 46 -37.34 16.94 -7.49
CA LYS A 46 -38.24 17.82 -8.25
C LYS A 46 -37.86 17.85 -9.74
N GLN A 47 -36.57 17.73 -10.07
CA GLN A 47 -36.06 17.77 -11.44
C GLN A 47 -36.15 16.41 -12.16
N GLY A 48 -36.23 15.30 -11.43
CA GLY A 48 -36.44 13.97 -12.00
C GLY A 48 -35.57 12.89 -11.37
N ILE A 49 -35.78 11.62 -11.75
CA ILE A 49 -35.06 10.50 -11.13
C ILE A 49 -33.58 10.45 -11.54
N LEU A 50 -33.25 10.86 -12.76
CA LEU A 50 -31.86 10.91 -13.24
C LEU A 50 -31.05 11.98 -12.51
N ALA A 51 -31.64 13.17 -12.31
CA ALA A 51 -31.03 14.23 -11.51
C ALA A 51 -30.81 13.76 -10.06
N LEU A 52 -31.81 13.11 -9.46
CA LEU A 52 -31.72 12.54 -8.12
C LEU A 52 -30.58 11.53 -7.98
N VAL A 53 -30.47 10.57 -8.91
CA VAL A 53 -29.40 9.56 -8.88
C VAL A 53 -28.03 10.19 -9.14
N GLY A 54 -27.94 11.15 -10.06
CA GLY A 54 -26.70 11.86 -10.39
C GLY A 54 -26.16 12.66 -9.20
N VAL A 55 -27.01 13.46 -8.56
CA VAL A 55 -26.65 14.22 -7.34
C VAL A 55 -26.31 13.27 -6.20
N GLY A 56 -27.14 12.24 -5.98
CA GLY A 56 -26.93 11.26 -4.92
C GLY A 56 -25.59 10.53 -5.03
N LEU A 57 -25.21 10.07 -6.23
CA LEU A 57 -23.92 9.41 -6.48
C LEU A 57 -22.74 10.38 -6.38
N ARG A 58 -22.87 11.58 -6.95
CA ARG A 58 -21.81 12.59 -6.93
C ARG A 58 -21.43 12.94 -5.50
N GLU A 59 -22.41 13.30 -4.67
CA GLU A 59 -22.18 13.64 -3.26
C GLU A 59 -21.62 12.46 -2.45
N LEU A 60 -22.10 11.23 -2.72
CA LEU A 60 -21.58 10.02 -2.06
C LEU A 60 -20.10 9.79 -2.35
N LEU A 61 -19.63 10.14 -3.55
CA LEU A 61 -18.24 9.96 -3.97
C LEU A 61 -17.36 11.15 -3.61
N ASP A 62 -17.88 12.38 -3.66
CA ASP A 62 -17.09 13.58 -3.41
C ASP A 62 -16.69 13.71 -1.93
N ALA A 63 -17.57 13.27 -1.02
CA ALA A 63 -17.31 13.25 0.42
C ALA A 63 -16.07 12.42 0.82
N PRO A 64 -15.93 11.13 0.45
CA PRO A 64 -14.72 10.36 0.78
C PRO A 64 -13.49 10.89 0.03
N LEU A 65 -13.63 11.33 -1.22
CA LEU A 65 -12.53 11.89 -2.02
C LEU A 65 -11.94 13.16 -1.39
N THR A 66 -12.79 14.06 -0.90
CA THR A 66 -12.36 15.29 -0.22
C THR A 66 -11.62 14.97 1.07
N LEU A 67 -12.13 14.01 1.86
CA LEU A 67 -11.49 13.52 3.08
C LEU A 67 -10.09 12.96 2.79
N LEU A 68 -9.98 12.11 1.76
CA LEU A 68 -8.73 11.51 1.31
C LEU A 68 -7.72 12.57 0.88
N ARG A 69 -8.19 13.60 0.15
CA ARG A 69 -7.37 14.72 -0.28
C ARG A 69 -6.85 15.55 0.91
N VAL A 70 -7.70 15.86 1.89
CA VAL A 70 -7.30 16.60 3.10
C VAL A 70 -6.28 15.80 3.91
N HIS A 71 -6.51 14.49 4.09
CA HIS A 71 -5.55 13.61 4.77
C HIS A 71 -4.22 13.56 4.02
N TRP A 72 -4.25 13.42 2.71
CA TRP A 72 -3.04 13.39 1.87
C TRP A 72 -2.22 14.67 1.99
N ILE A 73 -2.87 15.84 1.98
CA ILE A 73 -2.21 17.14 2.15
C ILE A 73 -1.60 17.24 3.56
N SER A 74 -2.33 16.83 4.60
CA SER A 74 -1.84 16.84 5.98
C SER A 74 -0.61 15.96 6.16
N TRP A 75 -0.61 14.78 5.55
CA TRP A 75 0.49 13.84 5.58
C TRP A 75 1.73 14.40 4.88
N LYS A 76 1.56 15.03 3.71
CA LYS A 76 2.65 15.68 2.97
C LYS A 76 3.24 16.88 3.73
N LYS A 77 2.44 17.60 4.52
CA LYS A 77 2.92 18.70 5.38
C LYS A 77 3.72 18.19 6.58
N LYS A 78 3.28 17.10 7.24
CA LYS A 78 4.04 16.47 8.33
C LYS A 78 5.44 16.05 7.90
N GLY A 79 5.58 15.44 6.72
CA GLY A 79 6.89 15.04 6.19
C GLY A 79 7.87 16.20 5.93
N LYS A 80 7.38 17.42 5.71
CA LYS A 80 8.22 18.62 5.53
C LYS A 80 8.55 19.33 6.85
N ALA A 81 7.61 19.38 7.79
CA ALA A 81 7.82 20.01 9.09
C ALA A 81 8.91 19.28 9.91
N THR A 82 8.94 17.95 9.84
CA THR A 82 9.95 17.13 10.55
C THR A 82 11.36 17.23 9.92
N SER A 83 11.47 17.66 8.65
CA SER A 83 12.76 17.76 7.96
C SER A 83 13.36 19.18 7.94
N GLY A 84 12.62 20.20 8.36
CA GLY A 84 13.03 21.62 8.26
C GLY A 84 13.30 22.33 9.59
N SER A 85 12.96 21.73 10.73
CA SER A 85 13.10 22.35 12.05
C SER A 85 14.44 22.05 12.73
N THR A 86 15.55 22.20 12.00
CA THR A 86 16.92 22.14 12.56
C THR A 86 17.74 23.39 12.23
N ALA A 87 17.12 24.46 11.71
CA ALA A 87 17.86 25.69 11.39
C ALA A 87 17.33 26.90 12.17
N ARG A 88 18.19 27.39 13.07
CA ARG A 88 18.23 28.72 13.73
C ARG A 88 17.72 28.87 15.16
N PHE A 89 17.99 27.89 16.03
CA PHE A 89 18.44 28.26 17.38
C PHE A 89 19.87 27.76 17.54
N PRO A 90 20.83 28.61 17.95
CA PRO A 90 22.13 28.11 18.37
C PRO A 90 21.90 27.09 19.51
N PRO A 91 22.59 25.95 19.47
CA PRO A 91 22.38 24.89 20.44
C PRO A 91 22.66 25.44 21.84
N VAL A 92 21.63 25.51 22.68
CA VAL A 92 21.86 25.40 24.12
C VAL A 92 22.29 23.95 24.30
N PRO A 93 23.51 23.66 24.79
CA PRO A 93 23.93 22.30 25.08
C PRO A 93 23.08 21.80 26.25
N SER A 94 21.91 21.24 25.95
CA SER A 94 21.15 20.43 26.91
C SER A 94 21.86 19.08 27.01
N PRO A 95 22.50 18.77 28.15
CA PRO A 95 23.04 17.45 28.39
C PRO A 95 21.85 16.49 28.52
N SER A 96 21.95 15.33 27.88
CA SER A 96 21.19 14.11 28.21
C SER A 96 19.67 14.07 27.98
N LEU A 97 19.20 14.41 26.78
CA LEU A 97 17.96 13.78 26.28
C LEU A 97 18.32 12.89 25.08
N PRO A 98 18.14 11.56 25.17
CA PRO A 98 18.36 10.67 24.03
C PRO A 98 17.44 11.12 22.90
N LEU A 99 17.99 11.20 21.68
CA LEU A 99 17.20 11.51 20.50
C LEU A 99 15.99 10.58 20.46
N PRO A 100 14.77 11.07 20.22
CA PRO A 100 13.62 10.21 20.04
C PRO A 100 13.95 9.24 18.91
N SER A 101 14.02 7.96 19.26
CA SER A 101 14.18 6.88 18.29
C SER A 101 13.08 7.07 17.24
N PRO A 102 13.39 7.10 15.94
CA PRO A 102 12.37 7.15 14.90
C PRO A 102 11.45 5.95 15.14
N ASP A 103 10.25 6.19 15.66
CA ASP A 103 9.33 5.13 16.10
C ASP A 103 9.05 4.18 14.92
N GLY A 104 9.78 3.07 14.86
CA GLY A 104 9.63 2.03 13.86
C GLY A 104 8.26 1.33 13.94
N HIS A 105 7.47 1.62 14.97
CA HIS A 105 6.11 1.09 15.14
C HIS A 105 5.16 1.49 14.01
N GLU A 106 5.27 2.69 13.42
CA GLU A 106 4.47 3.04 12.23
C GLU A 106 4.89 2.21 11.00
N SER A 107 6.14 1.75 10.93
CA SER A 107 6.60 0.88 9.84
C SER A 107 6.08 -0.55 9.93
N TRP A 108 5.81 -1.07 11.13
CA TRP A 108 5.33 -2.45 11.32
C TRP A 108 3.87 -2.63 10.93
N MET A 109 2.99 -1.69 11.28
CA MET A 109 1.60 -1.71 10.82
C MET A 109 1.52 -1.57 9.30
N GLN A 110 2.36 -0.71 8.73
CA GLN A 110 2.43 -0.54 7.28
C GLN A 110 3.00 -1.79 6.59
N ALA A 111 4.09 -2.38 7.10
CA ALA A 111 4.66 -3.61 6.56
C ALA A 111 3.68 -4.78 6.67
N GLY A 112 2.94 -4.89 7.78
CA GLY A 112 1.90 -5.90 7.95
C GLY A 112 0.76 -5.75 6.93
N LEU A 113 0.34 -4.52 6.64
CA LEU A 113 -0.68 -4.25 5.61
C LEU A 113 -0.16 -4.56 4.21
N GLU A 114 1.09 -4.23 3.91
CA GLU A 114 1.75 -4.55 2.64
C GLU A 114 1.90 -6.07 2.43
N ILE A 115 2.32 -6.80 3.47
CA ILE A 115 2.42 -8.27 3.46
C ILE A 115 1.03 -8.92 3.35
N SER A 116 0.03 -8.39 4.05
CA SER A 116 -1.36 -8.89 3.99
C SER A 116 -1.96 -8.67 2.60
N LEU A 117 -1.73 -7.52 1.97
CA LEU A 117 -2.19 -7.25 0.61
C LEU A 117 -1.52 -8.21 -0.40
N PHE A 118 -0.21 -8.42 -0.26
CA PHE A 118 0.56 -9.39 -1.05
C PHE A 118 0.00 -10.82 -0.91
N LEU A 119 -0.20 -11.29 0.32
CA LEU A 119 -0.76 -12.61 0.61
C LEU A 119 -2.20 -12.75 0.09
N SER A 120 -3.04 -11.74 0.30
CA SER A 120 -4.44 -11.75 -0.14
C SER A 120 -4.55 -11.87 -1.66
N MET A 121 -3.69 -11.19 -2.41
CA MET A 121 -3.67 -11.26 -3.87
C MET A 121 -3.20 -12.63 -4.37
N GLY A 122 -2.18 -13.21 -3.72
CA GLY A 122 -1.74 -14.58 -3.99
C GLY A 122 -2.83 -15.61 -3.72
N VAL A 123 -3.56 -15.47 -2.60
CA VAL A 123 -4.71 -16.30 -2.26
C VAL A 123 -5.82 -16.14 -3.31
N VAL A 124 -6.15 -14.93 -3.74
CA VAL A 124 -7.16 -14.71 -4.80
C VAL A 124 -6.76 -15.40 -6.11
N LEU A 125 -5.48 -15.35 -6.52
CA LEU A 125 -4.98 -16.05 -7.71
C LEU A 125 -5.08 -17.58 -7.56
N VAL A 126 -4.70 -18.12 -6.41
CA VAL A 126 -4.82 -19.56 -6.11
C VAL A 126 -6.28 -19.99 -6.10
N LEU A 127 -7.15 -19.22 -5.43
CA LEU A 127 -8.58 -19.49 -5.40
C LEU A 127 -9.19 -19.43 -6.81
N GLN A 128 -8.87 -18.42 -7.63
CA GLN A 128 -9.34 -18.35 -9.02
C GLN A 128 -8.85 -19.50 -9.89
N THR A 129 -7.65 -20.03 -9.62
CA THR A 129 -7.05 -21.08 -10.44
C THR A 129 -7.50 -22.49 -10.01
N TYR A 130 -7.68 -22.70 -8.70
CA TYR A 130 -7.88 -24.03 -8.12
C TYR A 130 -9.24 -24.26 -7.49
N LEU A 131 -10.00 -23.22 -7.11
CA LEU A 131 -11.43 -23.45 -6.89
C LEU A 131 -12.07 -23.60 -8.26
N PRO A 132 -12.65 -24.78 -8.58
CA PRO A 132 -13.69 -24.82 -9.58
C PRO A 132 -14.86 -24.05 -8.95
N LEU A 133 -14.84 -22.72 -8.97
CA LEU A 133 -16.00 -21.94 -8.61
C LEU A 133 -17.04 -22.30 -9.66
N THR A 134 -17.95 -23.16 -9.23
CA THR A 134 -18.71 -24.15 -9.99
C THR A 134 -19.70 -23.52 -10.95
N TRP A 135 -19.22 -22.92 -12.03
CA TRP A 135 -20.04 -22.61 -13.18
C TRP A 135 -19.64 -23.55 -14.31
N PRO A 136 -20.49 -24.54 -14.66
CA PRO A 136 -20.24 -25.47 -15.74
C PRO A 136 -20.42 -24.72 -17.06
N VAL A 137 -19.43 -23.91 -17.42
CA VAL A 137 -19.38 -23.24 -18.72
C VAL A 137 -18.44 -24.06 -19.59
N SER A 138 -19.00 -25.10 -20.19
CA SER A 138 -18.50 -25.81 -21.37
C SER A 138 -18.53 -24.90 -22.62
N GLY A 139 -18.13 -23.63 -22.46
CA GLY A 139 -18.12 -22.63 -23.51
C GLY A 139 -16.69 -22.28 -23.97
N PRO A 140 -16.50 -21.84 -25.22
CA PRO A 140 -15.21 -21.42 -25.78
C PRO A 140 -14.61 -20.15 -25.12
N LEU A 141 -15.17 -19.68 -24.01
CA LEU A 141 -14.70 -18.52 -23.22
C LEU A 141 -13.51 -18.81 -22.30
N ARG A 142 -12.83 -19.97 -22.42
CA ARG A 142 -11.45 -20.13 -21.92
C ARG A 142 -10.41 -19.34 -22.76
N GLY A 143 -10.85 -18.48 -23.66
CA GLY A 143 -10.06 -17.38 -24.23
C GLY A 143 -9.75 -16.26 -23.21
N MET A 144 -9.40 -16.61 -21.96
CA MET A 144 -8.82 -15.67 -20.97
C MET A 144 -7.39 -15.24 -21.35
N GLY A 145 -6.94 -15.52 -22.58
CA GLY A 145 -5.62 -15.14 -23.06
C GLY A 145 -5.41 -13.63 -22.98
N SER A 146 -6.31 -12.82 -23.56
CA SER A 146 -6.08 -11.38 -23.67
C SER A 146 -6.07 -10.65 -22.32
N ILE A 147 -7.01 -10.94 -21.41
CA ILE A 147 -7.09 -10.28 -20.11
C ILE A 147 -5.90 -10.70 -19.22
N ASN A 148 -5.58 -11.99 -19.15
CA ASN A 148 -4.43 -12.45 -18.36
C ASN A 148 -3.12 -11.91 -18.93
N THR A 149 -2.96 -11.89 -20.25
CA THR A 149 -1.78 -11.29 -20.90
C THR A 149 -1.69 -9.80 -20.62
N ALA A 150 -2.80 -9.05 -20.64
CA ALA A 150 -2.80 -7.62 -20.33
C ALA A 150 -2.40 -7.36 -18.87
N ILE A 151 -2.94 -8.11 -17.91
CA ILE A 151 -2.58 -8.00 -16.49
C ILE A 151 -1.09 -8.33 -16.27
N LEU A 152 -0.60 -9.38 -16.93
CA LEU A 152 0.79 -9.83 -16.81
C LEU A 152 1.76 -8.80 -17.42
N LEU A 153 1.44 -8.24 -18.59
CA LEU A 153 2.22 -7.17 -19.23
C LEU A 153 2.24 -5.89 -18.39
N LEU A 154 1.08 -5.46 -17.87
CA LEU A 154 0.99 -4.27 -17.04
C LEU A 154 1.76 -4.46 -15.72
N SER A 155 1.70 -5.66 -15.14
CA SER A 155 2.46 -6.00 -13.93
C SER A 155 3.95 -6.05 -14.21
N ALA A 156 4.38 -6.63 -15.33
CA ALA A 156 5.78 -6.63 -15.77
C ALA A 156 6.30 -5.20 -15.93
N LEU A 157 5.55 -4.32 -16.61
CA LEU A 157 5.92 -2.93 -16.80
C LEU A 157 6.03 -2.19 -15.46
N GLY A 158 5.03 -2.33 -14.59
CA GLY A 158 5.03 -1.73 -13.26
C GLY A 158 6.23 -2.18 -12.43
N PHE A 159 6.51 -3.49 -12.43
CA PHE A 159 7.65 -4.05 -11.72
C PHE A 159 8.99 -3.55 -12.26
N LEU A 160 9.18 -3.47 -13.59
CA LEU A 160 10.39 -2.96 -14.22
C LEU A 160 10.63 -1.47 -13.91
N VAL A 161 9.58 -0.63 -13.95
CA VAL A 161 9.67 0.78 -13.54
C VAL A 161 10.01 0.88 -12.05
N GLY A 162 9.50 -0.04 -11.24
CA GLY A 162 9.87 -0.18 -9.83
C GLY A 162 11.34 -0.51 -9.66
N LEU A 163 11.83 -1.53 -10.35
CA LEU A 163 13.23 -1.97 -10.34
C LEU A 163 14.18 -0.82 -10.71
N ALA A 164 13.87 -0.08 -11.78
CA ALA A 164 14.65 1.08 -12.23
C ALA A 164 14.69 2.22 -11.20
N ARG A 165 13.68 2.32 -10.32
CA ARG A 165 13.60 3.31 -9.23
C ARG A 165 14.09 2.79 -7.89
N GLY A 166 14.73 1.62 -7.84
CA GLY A 166 15.26 1.03 -6.62
C GLY A 166 14.22 0.26 -5.80
N LEU A 167 13.26 -0.38 -6.47
CA LEU A 167 12.19 -1.19 -5.86
C LEU A 167 11.41 -0.44 -4.76
N PRO A 168 10.76 0.69 -5.11
CA PRO A 168 9.87 1.38 -4.19
C PRO A 168 8.71 0.46 -3.79
N ARG A 169 8.11 0.71 -2.61
CA ARG A 169 7.10 -0.19 -2.01
C ARG A 169 5.90 -0.50 -2.91
N TRP A 170 5.52 0.43 -3.80
CA TRP A 170 4.43 0.21 -4.77
C TRP A 170 4.76 -0.87 -5.82
N ALA A 171 6.03 -1.25 -5.98
CA ALA A 171 6.47 -2.26 -6.95
C ALA A 171 6.23 -3.71 -6.48
N TYR A 172 6.12 -3.94 -5.17
CA TYR A 172 6.03 -5.29 -4.60
C TYR A 172 4.79 -6.10 -5.03
N PRO A 173 3.58 -5.51 -5.09
CA PRO A 173 2.41 -6.24 -5.57
C PRO A 173 2.57 -6.77 -6.99
N PHE A 174 3.22 -6.00 -7.87
CA PHE A 174 3.50 -6.41 -9.24
C PHE A 174 4.48 -7.59 -9.32
N GLY A 175 5.52 -7.57 -8.47
CA GLY A 175 6.44 -8.70 -8.33
C GLY A 175 5.73 -9.97 -7.84
N GLY A 176 4.82 -9.84 -6.87
CA GLY A 176 4.02 -10.96 -6.37
C GLY A 176 3.12 -11.58 -7.43
N ILE A 177 2.45 -10.75 -8.24
CA ILE A 177 1.62 -11.22 -9.36
C ILE A 177 2.49 -11.98 -10.37
N LEU A 178 3.64 -11.43 -10.77
CA LEU A 178 4.55 -12.09 -11.71
C LEU A 178 5.07 -13.42 -11.17
N LEU A 179 5.44 -13.47 -9.88
CA LEU A 179 5.89 -14.70 -9.22
C LEU A 179 4.78 -15.76 -9.19
N GLY A 180 3.56 -15.36 -8.82
CA GLY A 180 2.40 -16.25 -8.80
C GLY A 180 2.06 -16.83 -10.18
N TYR A 181 2.06 -15.98 -11.21
CA TYR A 181 1.89 -16.43 -12.59
C TYR A 181 3.03 -17.36 -13.05
N GLY A 182 4.28 -17.06 -12.69
CA GLY A 182 5.44 -17.90 -12.97
C GLY A 182 5.31 -19.29 -12.34
N PHE A 183 4.85 -19.36 -11.10
CA PHE A 183 4.62 -20.62 -10.38
C PHE A 183 3.51 -21.45 -11.02
N LEU A 184 2.38 -20.82 -11.36
CA LEU A 184 1.27 -21.50 -12.06
C LEU A 184 1.69 -22.01 -13.44
N ALA A 185 2.44 -21.20 -14.20
CA ALA A 185 2.98 -21.63 -15.49
C ALA A 185 3.91 -22.83 -15.30
N ALA A 186 4.80 -22.80 -14.30
CA ALA A 186 5.71 -23.89 -14.03
C ALA A 186 4.98 -25.20 -13.67
N ILE A 187 3.92 -25.15 -12.87
CA ILE A 187 3.09 -26.34 -12.60
C ILE A 187 2.42 -26.85 -13.88
N ARG A 188 1.82 -25.95 -14.66
CA ARG A 188 1.07 -26.31 -15.86
C ARG A 188 1.94 -26.96 -16.95
N PHE A 189 3.19 -26.53 -17.07
CA PHE A 189 4.14 -27.02 -18.07
C PHE A 189 5.14 -28.05 -17.51
N ASP A 190 4.95 -28.53 -16.28
CA ASP A 190 5.86 -29.47 -15.59
C ASP A 190 7.32 -28.96 -15.49
N MET A 191 7.47 -27.63 -15.38
CA MET A 191 8.75 -26.91 -15.27
C MET A 191 9.06 -26.47 -13.83
N LEU A 192 8.44 -27.11 -12.83
CA LEU A 192 8.57 -26.70 -11.43
C LEU A 192 10.03 -26.78 -10.93
N SER A 193 10.76 -27.83 -11.33
CA SER A 193 12.18 -28.00 -11.02
C SER A 193 13.04 -26.86 -11.56
N PHE A 194 12.79 -26.43 -12.80
CA PHE A 194 13.47 -25.30 -13.43
C PHE A 194 13.20 -23.99 -12.70
N LEU A 195 11.95 -23.73 -12.32
CA LEU A 195 11.59 -22.52 -11.55
C LEU A 195 12.29 -22.50 -10.19
N ILE A 196 12.30 -23.62 -9.46
CA ILE A 196 12.98 -23.74 -8.17
C ILE A 196 14.48 -23.49 -8.33
N ALA A 197 15.12 -24.11 -9.33
CA ALA A 197 16.53 -23.92 -9.61
C ALA A 197 16.86 -22.45 -9.93
N SER A 198 16.02 -21.78 -10.73
CA SER A 198 16.17 -20.36 -11.07
C SER A 198 16.02 -19.45 -9.84
N LEU A 199 15.01 -19.69 -8.99
CA LEU A 199 14.82 -18.94 -7.75
C LEU A 199 16.00 -19.14 -6.79
N LEU A 200 16.50 -20.36 -6.65
CA LEU A 200 17.64 -20.66 -5.80
C LEU A 200 18.92 -20.00 -6.32
N ALA A 201 19.15 -20.03 -7.63
CA ALA A 201 20.26 -19.32 -8.26
C ALA A 201 20.16 -17.80 -8.04
N PHE A 202 18.95 -17.22 -8.14
CA PHE A 202 18.71 -15.81 -7.87
C PHE A 202 18.99 -15.45 -6.40
N VAL A 203 18.56 -16.28 -5.44
CA VAL A 203 18.84 -16.08 -4.01
C VAL A 203 20.35 -16.15 -3.75
N VAL A 204 21.04 -17.13 -4.30
CA VAL A 204 22.50 -17.26 -4.18
C VAL A 204 23.20 -16.03 -4.75
N LEU A 205 22.79 -15.55 -5.93
CA LEU A 205 23.34 -14.35 -6.55
C LEU A 205 23.07 -13.09 -5.71
N ALA A 206 21.86 -12.96 -5.15
CA ALA A 206 21.48 -11.85 -4.29
C ALA A 206 22.32 -11.82 -2.99
N VAL A 207 22.54 -12.99 -2.37
CA VAL A 207 23.40 -13.13 -1.18
C VAL A 207 24.85 -12.81 -1.54
N ALA A 208 25.37 -13.37 -2.64
CA ALA A 208 26.74 -13.09 -3.10
C ALA A 208 26.94 -11.60 -3.37
N ALA A 209 25.99 -10.95 -4.06
CA ALA A 209 26.01 -9.51 -4.29
C ALA A 209 25.97 -8.73 -2.97
N ALA A 210 25.13 -9.12 -1.99
CA ALA A 210 25.09 -8.49 -0.69
C ALA A 210 26.43 -8.62 0.07
N VAL A 211 27.05 -9.81 0.05
CA VAL A 211 28.34 -10.08 0.71
C VAL A 211 29.50 -9.34 0.05
N VAL A 212 29.58 -9.37 -1.29
CA VAL A 212 30.63 -8.65 -2.05
C VAL A 212 30.48 -7.15 -1.87
N ASN A 213 29.26 -6.63 -1.92
CA ASN A 213 29.00 -5.20 -1.74
C ASN A 213 29.24 -4.75 -0.29
N ALA A 214 28.95 -5.60 0.70
CA ALA A 214 29.29 -5.34 2.11
C ALA A 214 30.81 -5.28 2.36
N ARG A 215 31.63 -5.97 1.55
CA ARG A 215 33.10 -5.95 1.65
C ARG A 215 33.75 -4.83 0.84
N ALA A 216 33.17 -4.44 -0.30
CA ALA A 216 33.83 -3.57 -1.26
C ALA A 216 33.61 -2.07 -1.04
N ARG A 217 32.44 -1.64 -0.52
CA ARG A 217 32.10 -0.22 -0.30
C ARG A 217 31.08 -0.09 0.83
N PRO A 218 31.03 1.05 1.57
CA PRO A 218 29.84 1.36 2.36
C PRO A 218 28.63 1.30 1.41
N LEU A 219 27.65 0.46 1.77
CA LEU A 219 26.49 0.15 0.94
C LEU A 219 25.93 1.42 0.27
N PRO A 220 25.62 1.37 -1.04
CA PRO A 220 24.96 2.47 -1.72
C PRO A 220 23.77 2.95 -0.88
N PRO A 221 23.53 4.27 -0.77
CA PRO A 221 22.53 4.81 0.15
C PRO A 221 21.12 4.21 -0.01
N LEU A 222 20.80 3.66 -1.19
CA LEU A 222 19.57 2.91 -1.45
C LEU A 222 19.47 1.58 -0.68
N LEU A 223 20.53 0.76 -0.68
CA LEU A 223 20.54 -0.51 0.06
C LEU A 223 20.63 -0.28 1.57
N ARG A 224 21.26 0.81 2.00
CA ARG A 224 21.28 1.24 3.40
C ARG A 224 19.87 1.59 3.91
N ARG A 225 19.08 2.28 3.08
CA ARG A 225 17.67 2.58 3.37
C ARG A 225 16.78 1.34 3.34
N LEU A 226 17.07 0.38 2.46
CA LEU A 226 16.34 -0.89 2.41
C LEU A 226 16.60 -1.71 3.69
N GLY A 227 17.86 -1.83 4.13
CA GLY A 227 18.23 -2.51 5.38
C GLY A 227 17.61 -1.86 6.62
N GLN A 228 17.59 -0.52 6.68
CA GLN A 228 16.89 0.23 7.73
C GLN A 228 15.38 -0.01 7.72
N SER A 229 14.76 -0.18 6.54
CA SER A 229 13.32 -0.46 6.44
C SER A 229 12.93 -1.90 6.81
N ILE A 230 13.89 -2.83 6.81
CA ILE A 230 13.70 -4.24 7.16
C ILE A 230 14.06 -4.49 8.65
N GLY A 231 14.45 -3.46 9.41
CA GLY A 231 14.77 -3.58 10.84
C GLY A 231 16.05 -4.40 11.11
N LEU A 232 16.84 -4.66 10.06
CA LEU A 232 18.11 -5.35 10.15
C LEU A 232 19.20 -4.33 10.49
N ASP A 233 19.16 -3.85 11.74
CA ASP A 233 20.18 -2.99 12.33
C ASP A 233 21.42 -3.84 12.65
N TRP A 234 22.11 -4.34 11.61
CA TRP A 234 23.25 -5.25 11.78
C TRP A 234 24.47 -4.61 12.45
N ILE A 235 24.50 -3.29 12.64
CA ILE A 235 25.62 -2.61 13.29
C ILE A 235 25.08 -1.39 14.05
N GLY A 236 24.48 -1.64 15.21
CA GLY A 236 24.36 -0.59 16.21
C GLY A 236 25.77 -0.07 16.55
N PRO A 237 26.00 1.26 16.62
CA PRO A 237 27.31 1.85 16.93
C PRO A 237 27.78 1.62 18.38
N GLY A 238 27.26 0.60 19.05
CA GLY A 238 27.46 0.30 20.47
C GLY A 238 28.28 -0.95 20.77
N TYR A 239 29.00 -1.52 19.79
CA TYR A 239 30.07 -2.47 20.11
C TYR A 239 31.38 -1.70 20.22
N PRO A 240 31.82 -1.31 21.43
CA PRO A 240 33.21 -0.98 21.65
C PRO A 240 33.99 -2.26 21.33
N PHE A 241 34.69 -2.28 20.21
CA PHE A 241 35.87 -3.12 20.11
C PHE A 241 36.75 -2.69 21.28
N ALA A 242 36.74 -3.53 22.32
CA ALA A 242 37.61 -3.45 23.46
C ALA A 242 39.04 -3.51 22.93
N SER A 243 39.59 -2.35 22.63
CA SER A 243 41.02 -2.08 22.59
C SER A 243 41.46 -1.97 24.04
N THR A 244 41.43 -3.10 24.75
CA THR A 244 42.25 -3.27 25.95
C THR A 244 43.69 -3.36 25.50
N ALA A 245 44.29 -2.20 25.21
CA ALA A 245 45.72 -2.01 25.29
C ALA A 245 46.09 -2.12 26.78
N LEU A 246 46.48 -3.33 27.19
CA LEU A 246 47.21 -3.57 28.41
C LEU A 246 48.64 -3.03 28.22
N CYS A 247 48.93 -1.86 28.80
CA CYS A 247 50.26 -1.56 29.33
C CYS A 247 50.29 -2.00 30.79
N PRO A 248 51.33 -2.72 31.20
CA PRO A 248 52.36 -2.06 32.00
C PRO A 248 53.68 -1.85 31.25
#